data_AF-A0AAE1UWG7-F1
#
_entry.id   AF-A0AAE1UWG7-F1
#
_cell.length_a   1.000
_cell.length_b   1.000
_cell.length_c   1.000
_cell.angle_alpha   90.00
_cell.angle_beta   90.00
_cell.angle_gamma   90.00
#
_symmetry.space_group_name_H-M   'P 1'
#
loop_
_entity.id
_entity.type
_entity.pdbx_description
1 polymer ?
#
loop_
_entity_poly.entity_id
_entity_poly.type
_entity_poly.pdbx_seq_one_letter_code
_entity_poly.pdbx_strand_id
1 'polypeptide(L)'
;MSILKNKWFFAIVILFLAGLTKIDGGDYITCTNRKSKCFLKHLYCPAECPTASPSNPNAKVCYLNCNSPVCKPECRNRKANCNQPGAACLDPRFIGGDGIVFYFHGKSNEHFSLVSDLNLQINARFIGLRPAGRPRDYTWIQALGLLFDVHAFSVEATKAESWDNEVDHLKFYYDGKELGLPKGYPSIWESSENSIKVERTSNKNGALITIPEVAEISVNVVPVTKEDDRIHNYQIPSDDCFAHLDVQFRFYGLSTKVEGVLGRTYQPDFKNPAKLGVAMPVVGGEDKYRTSTLLSSKCNSCIFSPAGVLKESDPLVMDFGTLECTGGSNNGRGIVCRK
;
A
#
# COMPACT_ATOMS: atom_id res chain seq x y z
N MET A 1 -50.03 -37.71 -36.53
CA MET A 1 -49.76 -37.39 -35.11
C MET A 1 -48.25 -37.32 -34.79
N SER A 2 -47.42 -36.76 -35.69
CA SER A 2 -45.95 -36.74 -35.54
C SER A 2 -45.31 -35.35 -35.64
N ILE A 3 -46.07 -34.31 -36.00
CA ILE A 3 -45.53 -32.95 -36.23
C ILE A 3 -45.61 -32.06 -34.98
N LEU A 4 -46.50 -32.36 -34.02
CA LEU A 4 -46.61 -31.60 -32.77
C LEU A 4 -45.51 -31.89 -31.74
N LYS A 5 -44.90 -33.09 -31.77
CA LYS A 5 -43.79 -33.44 -30.84
C LYS A 5 -42.51 -32.63 -31.09
N ASN A 6 -42.33 -32.12 -32.32
CA ASN A 6 -41.11 -31.41 -32.71
C ASN A 6 -41.09 -29.93 -32.28
N LYS A 7 -42.26 -29.29 -32.18
CA LYS A 7 -42.36 -27.87 -31.77
C LYS A 7 -42.11 -27.67 -30.27
N TRP A 8 -42.55 -28.61 -29.44
CA TRP A 8 -42.25 -28.59 -28.00
C TRP A 8 -40.80 -28.90 -27.71
N PHE A 9 -40.18 -29.82 -28.46
CA PHE A 9 -38.75 -30.12 -28.29
C PHE A 9 -37.88 -28.91 -28.67
N PHE A 10 -38.19 -28.22 -29.78
CA PHE A 10 -37.51 -26.98 -30.14
C PHE A 10 -37.74 -25.85 -29.15
N ALA A 11 -38.95 -25.71 -28.61
CA ALA A 11 -39.24 -24.70 -27.58
C ALA A 11 -38.47 -24.98 -26.27
N ILE A 12 -38.34 -26.24 -25.86
CA ILE A 12 -37.56 -26.65 -24.69
C ILE A 12 -36.06 -26.43 -24.93
N VAL A 13 -35.53 -26.75 -26.11
CA VAL A 13 -34.12 -26.50 -26.47
C VAL A 13 -33.81 -25.00 -26.51
N ILE A 14 -34.71 -24.16 -27.03
CA ILE A 14 -34.55 -22.69 -27.01
C ILE A 14 -34.66 -22.13 -25.58
N LEU A 15 -35.52 -22.68 -24.72
CA LEU A 15 -35.59 -22.33 -23.29
C LEU A 15 -34.34 -22.76 -22.52
N PHE A 16 -33.75 -23.92 -22.84
CA PHE A 16 -32.47 -24.35 -22.27
C PHE A 16 -31.28 -23.52 -22.79
N LEU A 17 -31.31 -23.07 -24.05
CA LEU A 17 -30.30 -22.16 -24.61
C LEU A 17 -30.44 -20.73 -24.09
N ALA A 18 -31.67 -20.25 -23.83
CA ALA A 18 -31.92 -18.95 -23.19
C ALA A 18 -31.56 -18.94 -21.69
N GLY A 19 -31.67 -20.09 -21.02
CA GLY A 19 -31.23 -20.29 -19.63
C GLY A 19 -29.71 -20.38 -19.44
N LEU A 20 -28.93 -20.39 -20.54
CA LEU A 20 -27.46 -20.35 -20.54
C LEU A 20 -26.92 -18.99 -21.00
N THR A 21 -27.69 -17.91 -20.80
CA THR A 21 -27.07 -16.60 -20.66
C THR A 21 -26.31 -16.62 -19.34
N LYS A 22 -25.00 -16.92 -19.38
CA LYS A 22 -24.11 -16.48 -18.32
C LYS A 22 -24.37 -14.99 -18.18
N ILE A 23 -24.97 -14.59 -17.06
CA ILE A 23 -24.92 -13.20 -16.65
C ILE A 23 -23.41 -12.94 -16.54
N ASP A 24 -22.85 -12.16 -17.46
CA ASP A 24 -21.46 -11.67 -17.45
C ASP A 24 -21.24 -10.67 -16.30
N GLY A 25 -21.86 -10.92 -15.14
CA GLY A 25 -21.66 -10.20 -13.91
C GLY A 25 -20.60 -10.93 -13.11
N GLY A 26 -19.51 -10.24 -12.77
CA GLY A 26 -18.55 -10.75 -11.80
C GLY A 26 -19.22 -11.07 -10.46
N ASP A 27 -18.47 -11.77 -9.60
CA ASP A 27 -18.82 -12.03 -8.20
C ASP A 27 -19.33 -10.76 -7.52
N TYR A 28 -20.16 -10.94 -6.49
CA TYR A 28 -20.53 -9.85 -5.62
C TYR A 28 -19.42 -9.58 -4.59
N ILE A 29 -19.18 -8.31 -4.32
CA ILE A 29 -18.33 -7.84 -3.23
C ILE A 29 -19.16 -7.00 -2.25
N THR A 30 -18.83 -7.09 -0.97
CA THR A 30 -19.50 -6.34 0.09
C THR A 30 -18.55 -6.00 1.23
N CYS A 31 -18.93 -4.99 2.02
CA CYS A 31 -18.23 -4.60 3.23
C CYS A 31 -18.96 -5.16 4.45
N THR A 32 -18.24 -5.85 5.33
CA THR A 32 -18.78 -6.44 6.57
C THR A 32 -18.61 -5.54 7.79
N ASN A 33 -17.89 -4.43 7.65
CA ASN A 33 -17.70 -3.47 8.72
C ASN A 33 -18.94 -2.58 8.91
N ARG A 34 -19.52 -2.59 10.11
CA ARG A 34 -20.70 -1.79 10.48
C ARG A 34 -20.49 -0.27 10.36
N LYS A 35 -19.27 0.23 10.50
CA LYS A 35 -18.95 1.67 10.35
C LYS A 35 -18.89 2.11 8.89
N SER A 36 -18.78 1.17 7.95
CA SER A 36 -18.69 1.48 6.53
C SER A 36 -20.01 2.03 5.98
N LYS A 37 -19.93 3.11 5.19
CA LYS A 37 -21.06 3.58 4.36
C LYS A 37 -21.50 2.55 3.30
N CYS A 38 -20.72 1.50 3.11
CA CYS A 38 -20.94 0.39 2.19
C CYS A 38 -21.34 -0.91 2.89
N PHE A 39 -21.64 -0.86 4.20
CA PHE A 39 -21.99 -2.03 5.00
C PHE A 39 -23.14 -2.83 4.37
N LEU A 40 -22.88 -4.12 4.11
CA LEU A 40 -23.79 -5.10 3.50
C LEU A 40 -24.40 -4.70 2.15
N LYS A 41 -23.83 -3.71 1.44
CA LYS A 41 -24.21 -3.43 0.06
C LYS A 41 -23.65 -4.52 -0.84
N HIS A 42 -24.53 -5.18 -1.59
CA HIS A 42 -24.14 -6.14 -2.62
C HIS A 42 -23.81 -5.38 -3.91
N LEU A 43 -22.54 -5.42 -4.31
CA LEU A 43 -22.05 -4.67 -5.47
C LEU A 43 -21.39 -5.64 -6.44
N TYR A 44 -21.69 -5.51 -7.73
CA TYR A 44 -21.10 -6.36 -8.75
C TYR A 44 -19.67 -5.94 -9.06
N CYS A 45 -18.78 -6.92 -9.17
CA CYS A 45 -17.44 -6.70 -9.67
C CYS A 45 -17.45 -6.34 -11.16
N PRO A 46 -16.57 -5.42 -11.62
CA PRO A 46 -16.43 -5.12 -13.03
C PRO A 46 -16.00 -6.35 -13.83
N ALA A 47 -16.41 -6.43 -15.10
CA ALA A 47 -16.12 -7.58 -15.96
C ALA A 47 -14.62 -7.79 -16.19
N GLU A 48 -13.80 -6.74 -16.13
CA GLU A 48 -12.35 -6.82 -16.29
C GLU A 48 -11.65 -7.46 -15.08
N CYS A 49 -12.34 -7.58 -13.94
CA CYS A 49 -11.85 -8.19 -12.72
C CYS A 49 -13.04 -8.83 -11.96
N PRO A 50 -13.58 -9.95 -12.45
CA PRO A 50 -14.85 -10.46 -11.98
C PRO A 50 -14.80 -11.05 -10.56
N THR A 51 -13.66 -11.10 -9.89
CA THR A 51 -13.53 -11.73 -8.58
C THR A 51 -12.54 -10.98 -7.68
N ALA A 52 -12.79 -11.00 -6.37
CA ALA A 52 -11.88 -10.46 -5.36
C ALA A 52 -10.67 -11.37 -5.12
N SER A 53 -10.81 -12.67 -5.42
CA SER A 53 -9.83 -13.72 -5.09
C SER A 53 -9.48 -14.57 -6.31
N PRO A 54 -8.89 -13.97 -7.37
CA PRO A 54 -8.51 -14.71 -8.56
C PRO A 54 -7.39 -15.71 -8.25
N SER A 55 -7.44 -16.91 -8.85
CA SER A 55 -6.38 -17.92 -8.71
C SER A 55 -5.06 -17.52 -9.40
N ASN A 56 -5.11 -16.61 -10.38
CA ASN A 56 -3.92 -16.10 -11.06
C ASN A 56 -3.36 -14.87 -10.31
N PRO A 57 -2.11 -14.89 -9.82
CA PRO A 57 -1.50 -13.76 -9.10
C PRO A 57 -1.34 -12.48 -9.94
N ASN A 58 -1.34 -12.60 -11.27
CA ASN A 58 -1.22 -11.46 -12.18
C ASN A 58 -2.59 -10.90 -12.61
N ALA A 59 -3.70 -11.54 -12.24
CA ALA A 59 -5.02 -11.05 -12.57
C ALA A 59 -5.37 -9.81 -11.72
N LYS A 60 -6.15 -8.90 -12.31
CA LYS A 60 -6.73 -7.80 -11.54
C LYS A 60 -7.74 -8.35 -10.55
N VAL A 61 -7.77 -7.78 -9.36
CA VAL A 61 -8.77 -8.07 -8.32
C VAL A 61 -9.90 -7.05 -8.37
N CYS A 62 -11.10 -7.54 -8.09
CA CYS A 62 -12.20 -6.69 -7.66
C CYS A 62 -11.93 -6.20 -6.25
N TYR A 63 -11.84 -4.89 -6.08
CA TYR A 63 -11.62 -4.25 -4.81
C TYR A 63 -12.74 -3.27 -4.50
N LEU A 64 -13.19 -3.22 -3.25
CA LEU A 64 -14.16 -2.24 -2.76
C LEU A 64 -13.56 -1.42 -1.61
N ASN A 65 -13.49 -0.10 -1.77
CA ASN A 65 -13.07 0.77 -0.68
C ASN A 65 -14.22 0.94 0.32
N CYS A 66 -14.21 0.15 1.39
CA CYS A 66 -15.24 0.22 2.42
C CYS A 66 -15.29 1.57 3.17
N ASN A 67 -14.23 2.36 3.10
CA ASN A 67 -14.20 3.69 3.72
C ASN A 67 -14.68 4.79 2.77
N SER A 68 -14.85 4.47 1.47
CA SER A 68 -15.34 5.44 0.49
C SER A 68 -16.87 5.62 0.63
N PRO A 69 -17.37 6.87 0.57
CA PRO A 69 -18.82 7.11 0.52
C PRO A 69 -19.46 6.64 -0.79
N VAL A 70 -18.66 6.44 -1.86
CA VAL A 70 -19.16 6.12 -3.20
C VAL A 70 -19.56 4.65 -3.32
N CYS A 71 -18.95 3.75 -2.55
CA CYS A 71 -19.23 2.31 -2.58
C CYS A 71 -19.18 1.72 -4.00
N LYS A 72 -18.11 2.03 -4.73
CA LYS A 72 -17.91 1.55 -6.10
C LYS A 72 -16.79 0.51 -6.15
N PRO A 73 -17.05 -0.71 -6.63
CA PRO A 73 -16.01 -1.69 -6.93
C PRO A 73 -15.10 -1.22 -8.07
N GLU A 74 -13.81 -1.51 -7.96
CA GLU A 74 -12.77 -1.12 -8.91
C GLU A 74 -11.82 -2.28 -9.18
N CYS A 75 -11.29 -2.35 -10.39
CA CYS A 75 -10.23 -3.30 -10.73
C CYS A 75 -8.86 -2.79 -10.31
N ARG A 76 -8.08 -3.64 -9.64
CA ARG A 76 -6.75 -3.28 -9.14
C ARG A 76 -5.73 -4.38 -9.34
N ASN A 77 -4.46 -3.98 -9.44
CA ASN A 77 -3.34 -4.91 -9.34
C ASN A 77 -3.02 -5.15 -7.86
N ARG A 78 -2.52 -6.34 -7.50
CA ARG A 78 -2.10 -6.67 -6.12
C ARG A 78 -0.71 -6.15 -5.75
N LYS A 79 0.14 -5.88 -6.75
CA LYS A 79 1.50 -5.35 -6.54
C LYS A 79 1.45 -3.87 -6.18
N ALA A 80 2.45 -3.42 -5.44
CA ALA A 80 2.63 -2.03 -5.08
C ALA A 80 2.68 -1.17 -6.36
N ASN A 81 1.88 -0.10 -6.38
CA ASN A 81 1.91 0.88 -7.46
C ASN A 81 2.84 2.03 -7.08
N CYS A 82 4.06 1.99 -7.60
CA CYS A 82 5.08 3.01 -7.36
C CYS A 82 4.78 4.40 -7.96
N ASN A 83 3.62 4.59 -8.59
CA ASN A 83 3.20 5.85 -9.23
C ASN A 83 1.90 6.41 -8.64
N GLN A 84 1.57 6.06 -7.40
CA GLN A 84 0.39 6.54 -6.69
C GLN A 84 0.77 7.13 -5.33
N PRO A 85 -0.09 8.00 -4.74
CA PRO A 85 0.10 8.50 -3.39
C PRO A 85 0.38 7.38 -2.39
N GLY A 86 1.32 7.65 -1.47
CA GLY A 86 1.79 6.67 -0.49
C GLY A 86 2.82 5.69 -1.03
N ALA A 87 3.28 5.82 -2.27
CA ALA A 87 4.40 5.01 -2.77
C ALA A 87 5.73 5.42 -2.11
N ALA A 88 6.55 4.41 -1.79
CA ALA A 88 7.95 4.53 -1.40
C ALA A 88 8.71 3.40 -2.13
N CYS A 89 9.28 3.73 -3.28
CA CYS A 89 9.97 2.78 -4.16
C CYS A 89 11.28 3.37 -4.66
N LEU A 90 12.14 2.57 -5.30
CA LEU A 90 13.42 3.04 -5.86
C LEU A 90 14.36 3.58 -4.75
N ASP A 91 15.11 4.68 -4.98
CA ASP A 91 16.27 5.10 -4.19
C ASP A 91 16.14 6.40 -3.35
N PRO A 92 15.44 6.37 -2.20
CA PRO A 92 14.03 6.06 -2.08
C PRO A 92 13.21 7.31 -2.48
N ARG A 93 12.41 7.12 -3.54
CA ARG A 93 11.43 8.08 -4.03
C ARG A 93 10.10 7.86 -3.33
N PHE A 94 9.53 8.94 -2.79
CA PHE A 94 8.22 8.96 -2.16
C PHE A 94 7.20 9.74 -2.99
N ILE A 95 5.93 9.37 -2.86
CA ILE A 95 4.80 10.17 -3.34
C ILE A 95 3.92 10.51 -2.15
N GLY A 96 3.80 11.80 -1.83
CA GLY A 96 3.01 12.29 -0.71
C GLY A 96 1.50 12.05 -0.88
N GLY A 97 0.75 12.26 0.20
CA GLY A 97 -0.72 12.26 0.20
C GLY A 97 -1.34 13.38 -0.65
N ASP A 98 -0.53 14.39 -1.01
CA ASP A 98 -0.81 15.44 -1.98
C ASP A 98 -0.52 15.03 -3.44
N GLY A 99 0.01 13.82 -3.66
CA GLY A 99 0.38 13.30 -4.98
C GLY A 99 1.72 13.82 -5.51
N ILE A 100 2.46 14.60 -4.73
CA ILE A 100 3.74 15.18 -5.17
C ILE A 100 4.89 14.22 -4.87
N VAL A 101 5.77 14.06 -5.85
CA VAL A 101 7.00 13.28 -5.71
C VAL A 101 8.02 14.04 -4.87
N PHE A 102 8.62 13.36 -3.90
CA PHE A 102 9.75 13.88 -3.14
C PHE A 102 10.74 12.76 -2.78
N TYR A 103 11.95 13.15 -2.38
CA TYR A 103 12.99 12.21 -1.97
C TYR A 103 13.34 12.42 -0.51
N PHE A 104 13.53 11.33 0.21
CA PHE A 104 14.03 11.34 1.58
C PHE A 104 15.20 10.38 1.63
N HIS A 105 16.42 10.89 1.83
CA HIS A 105 17.60 10.03 1.78
C HIS A 105 17.78 9.19 3.03
N GLY A 106 17.27 9.63 4.19
CA GLY A 106 17.56 8.95 5.45
C GLY A 106 19.07 8.75 5.62
N LYS A 107 19.46 7.57 6.11
CA LYS A 107 20.86 7.18 6.28
C LYS A 107 21.02 5.67 6.37
N SER A 108 22.12 5.14 5.84
CA SER A 108 22.40 3.70 5.89
C SER A 108 22.47 3.20 7.33
N ASN A 109 21.83 2.06 7.59
CA ASN A 109 21.72 1.39 8.89
C ASN A 109 21.01 2.22 9.97
N GLU A 110 20.13 3.13 9.57
CA GLU A 110 19.31 3.92 10.50
C GLU A 110 17.81 3.72 10.29
N HIS A 111 17.03 4.14 11.28
CA HIS A 111 15.58 3.99 11.31
C HIS A 111 14.89 5.35 11.35
N PHE A 112 13.80 5.48 10.60
CA PHE A 112 13.00 6.71 10.58
C PHE A 112 11.51 6.39 10.57
N SER A 113 10.72 7.18 11.30
CA SER A 113 9.27 7.13 11.24
C SER A 113 8.78 7.71 9.91
N LEU A 114 8.18 6.85 9.09
CA LEU A 114 7.49 7.26 7.87
C LEU A 114 6.12 7.86 8.19
N VAL A 115 5.44 7.28 9.17
CA VAL A 115 4.13 7.72 9.67
C VAL A 115 4.12 7.59 11.19
N SER A 116 3.62 8.60 11.89
CA SER A 116 3.33 8.54 13.31
C SER A 116 2.02 9.27 13.55
N ASP A 117 1.01 8.53 13.98
CA ASP A 117 -0.31 9.00 14.35
C ASP A 117 -0.72 8.35 15.66
N LEU A 118 -1.80 8.81 16.28
CA LEU A 118 -2.18 8.38 17.63
C LEU A 118 -2.32 6.85 17.75
N ASN A 119 -2.86 6.17 16.75
CA ASN A 119 -3.12 4.72 16.75
C ASN A 119 -2.22 3.90 15.79
N LEU A 120 -1.31 4.55 15.06
CA LEU A 120 -0.45 3.91 14.08
C LEU A 120 0.90 4.59 14.00
N GLN A 121 1.98 3.82 14.12
CA GLN A 121 3.30 4.26 13.70
C GLN A 121 3.95 3.26 12.77
N ILE A 122 4.48 3.75 11.67
CA ILE A 122 5.24 2.97 10.70
C ILE A 122 6.65 3.55 10.64
N ASN A 123 7.61 2.75 11.02
CA ASN A 123 9.03 3.03 10.89
C ASN A 123 9.62 2.25 9.72
N ALA A 124 10.67 2.79 9.10
CA ALA A 124 11.45 2.11 8.08
C ALA A 124 12.91 2.01 8.50
N ARG A 125 13.53 0.85 8.24
CA ARG A 125 14.98 0.67 8.28
C ARG A 125 15.55 0.93 6.90
N PHE A 126 16.54 1.81 6.81
CA PHE A 126 17.24 2.08 5.57
C PHE A 126 18.55 1.29 5.53
N ILE A 127 18.76 0.56 4.44
CA ILE A 127 20.09 0.09 4.03
C ILE A 127 20.66 1.07 3.03
N GLY A 128 21.96 1.01 2.78
CA GLY A 128 22.58 1.93 1.84
C GLY A 128 24.07 1.80 1.77
N LEU A 129 24.64 2.47 0.78
CA LEU A 129 26.07 2.51 0.53
C LEU A 129 26.49 3.92 0.13
N ARG A 130 27.75 4.27 0.40
CA ARG A 130 28.33 5.56 0.03
C ARG A 130 29.58 5.35 -0.80
N PRO A 131 29.51 5.54 -2.13
CA PRO A 131 30.70 5.52 -2.97
C PRO A 131 31.70 6.61 -2.58
N ALA A 132 32.98 6.36 -2.85
CA ALA A 132 34.03 7.34 -2.59
C ALA A 132 33.72 8.67 -3.31
N GLY A 133 33.91 9.79 -2.60
CA GLY A 133 33.65 11.13 -3.13
C GLY A 133 32.19 11.59 -3.10
N ARG A 134 31.24 10.75 -2.67
CA ARG A 134 29.83 11.18 -2.50
C ARG A 134 29.59 11.80 -1.12
N PRO A 135 28.83 12.90 -1.02
CA PRO A 135 28.52 13.51 0.28
C PRO A 135 27.43 12.77 1.06
N ARG A 136 26.69 11.86 0.43
CA ARG A 136 25.50 11.20 0.99
C ARG A 136 25.41 9.74 0.55
N ASP A 137 24.68 8.96 1.33
CA ASP A 137 24.37 7.56 1.03
C ASP A 137 23.34 7.48 -0.11
N TYR A 138 23.47 6.47 -0.96
CA TYR A 138 22.31 5.87 -1.61
C TYR A 138 21.61 4.99 -0.59
N THR A 139 20.29 5.04 -0.54
CA THR A 139 19.53 4.28 0.46
C THR A 139 18.27 3.65 -0.12
N TRP A 140 17.86 2.56 0.51
CA TRP A 140 16.67 1.80 0.17
C TRP A 140 16.00 1.31 1.45
N ILE A 141 14.67 1.11 1.42
CA ILE A 141 13.92 0.59 2.57
C ILE A 141 14.14 -0.91 2.65
N GLN A 142 14.79 -1.40 3.70
CA GLN A 142 15.00 -2.83 3.91
C GLN A 142 13.86 -3.47 4.70
N ALA A 143 13.33 -2.75 5.69
CA ALA A 143 12.34 -3.28 6.60
C ALA A 143 11.35 -2.21 7.04
N LEU A 144 10.13 -2.64 7.37
CA LEU A 144 9.10 -1.83 7.99
C LEU A 144 8.77 -2.39 9.37
N GLY A 145 8.60 -1.50 10.34
CA GLY A 145 8.08 -1.78 11.68
C GLY A 145 6.78 -1.03 11.86
N LEU A 146 5.72 -1.74 12.22
CA LEU A 146 4.38 -1.23 12.41
C LEU A 146 4.03 -1.38 13.89
N LEU A 147 3.67 -0.27 14.52
CA LEU A 147 3.16 -0.21 15.88
C LEU A 147 1.70 0.22 15.79
N PHE A 148 0.80 -0.58 16.36
CA PHE A 148 -0.63 -0.32 16.35
C PHE A 148 -1.26 -0.95 17.59
N ASP A 149 -2.19 -0.24 18.22
CA ASP A 149 -2.77 -0.63 19.51
C ASP A 149 -1.70 -0.99 20.56
N VAL A 150 -1.62 -2.27 20.94
CA VAL A 150 -0.62 -2.85 21.84
C VAL A 150 0.37 -3.79 21.12
N HIS A 151 0.24 -3.92 19.80
CA HIS A 151 0.96 -4.87 18.98
C HIS A 151 2.09 -4.22 18.18
N ALA A 152 3.03 -5.07 17.81
CA ALA A 152 4.10 -4.75 16.88
C ALA A 152 4.16 -5.78 15.77
N PHE A 153 4.28 -5.32 14.53
CA PHE A 153 4.52 -6.15 13.36
C PHE A 153 5.75 -5.65 12.62
N SER A 154 6.53 -6.54 12.01
CA SER A 154 7.57 -6.12 11.08
C SER A 154 7.65 -7.03 9.86
N VAL A 155 8.05 -6.42 8.75
CA VAL A 155 8.38 -7.11 7.50
C VAL A 155 9.75 -6.65 7.05
N GLU A 156 10.60 -7.58 6.60
CA GLU A 156 11.93 -7.27 6.12
C GLU A 156 12.32 -8.05 4.86
N ALA A 157 13.12 -7.41 4.02
CA ALA A 157 13.85 -8.05 2.94
C ALA A 157 15.15 -8.68 3.48
N THR A 158 15.37 -9.96 3.20
CA THR A 158 16.61 -10.66 3.56
C THR A 158 17.72 -10.30 2.59
N LYS A 159 18.93 -10.09 3.11
CA LYS A 159 20.14 -9.86 2.30
C LYS A 159 20.36 -11.04 1.35
N ALA A 160 20.82 -10.74 0.14
CA ALA A 160 21.19 -11.72 -0.87
C ALA A 160 22.41 -11.25 -1.65
N GLU A 161 23.35 -12.14 -1.93
CA GLU A 161 24.55 -11.81 -2.73
C GLU A 161 24.17 -11.57 -4.20
N SER A 162 23.30 -12.44 -4.74
CA SER A 162 22.75 -12.33 -6.09
C SER A 162 21.25 -12.53 -6.05
N TRP A 163 20.53 -11.85 -6.94
CA TRP A 163 19.08 -12.00 -7.04
C TRP A 163 18.68 -13.35 -7.65
N ASP A 164 17.82 -14.09 -6.96
CA ASP A 164 17.17 -15.30 -7.45
C ASP A 164 15.65 -15.19 -7.23
N ASN A 165 14.89 -15.20 -8.32
CA ASN A 165 13.42 -15.13 -8.27
C ASN A 165 12.79 -16.37 -7.59
N GLU A 166 13.55 -17.47 -7.48
CA GLU A 166 13.09 -18.69 -6.82
C GLU A 166 13.30 -18.68 -5.30
N VAL A 167 14.03 -17.69 -4.76
CA VAL A 167 14.20 -17.50 -3.33
C VAL A 167 13.17 -16.50 -2.82
N ASP A 168 12.58 -16.82 -1.66
CA ASP A 168 11.68 -15.90 -0.97
C ASP A 168 12.51 -15.11 0.05
N HIS A 169 12.51 -13.80 -0.12
CA HIS A 169 13.30 -12.85 0.64
C HIS A 169 12.46 -12.10 1.69
N LEU A 170 11.20 -12.47 1.88
CA LEU A 170 10.34 -11.87 2.90
C LEU A 170 10.40 -12.64 4.22
N LYS A 171 10.61 -11.90 5.31
CA LYS A 171 10.33 -12.37 6.66
C LYS A 171 9.31 -11.48 7.33
N PHE A 172 8.46 -12.08 8.15
CA PHE A 172 7.41 -11.39 8.90
C PHE A 172 7.52 -11.76 10.36
N TYR A 173 7.30 -10.79 11.23
CA TYR A 173 7.27 -10.97 12.67
C TYR A 173 6.04 -10.29 13.24
N TYR A 174 5.37 -10.96 14.18
CA TYR A 174 4.26 -10.39 14.94
C TYR A 174 4.55 -10.60 16.43
N ASP A 175 4.56 -9.49 17.18
CA ASP A 175 4.92 -9.44 18.61
C ASP A 175 6.21 -10.20 18.93
N GLY A 176 7.23 -10.00 18.09
CA GLY A 176 8.56 -10.60 18.22
C GLY A 176 8.67 -12.06 17.77
N LYS A 177 7.58 -12.70 17.30
CA LYS A 177 7.59 -14.08 16.80
C LYS A 177 7.55 -14.12 15.28
N GLU A 178 8.44 -14.90 14.67
CA GLU A 178 8.46 -15.09 13.21
C GLU A 178 7.17 -15.81 12.77
N LEU A 179 6.52 -15.30 11.73
CA LEU A 179 5.34 -15.91 11.16
C LEU A 179 5.74 -17.00 10.16
N GLY A 180 5.27 -18.22 10.37
CA GLY A 180 5.39 -19.32 9.41
C GLY A 180 4.42 -19.22 8.23
N LEU A 181 4.25 -18.04 7.64
CA LEU A 181 3.34 -17.83 6.49
C LEU A 181 3.85 -18.61 5.28
N PRO A 182 3.10 -19.62 4.78
CA PRO A 182 3.57 -20.45 3.67
C PRO A 182 3.88 -19.64 2.41
N LYS A 183 4.84 -20.14 1.63
CA LYS A 183 5.10 -19.65 0.28
C LYS A 183 3.96 -20.11 -0.63
N GLY A 184 3.66 -19.33 -1.66
CA GLY A 184 2.60 -19.65 -2.63
C GLY A 184 1.42 -18.70 -2.55
N TYR A 185 0.77 -18.51 -3.70
CA TYR A 185 -0.35 -17.60 -3.87
C TYR A 185 -1.70 -18.33 -3.97
N PRO A 186 -2.76 -17.83 -3.30
CA PRO A 186 -2.70 -16.95 -2.13
C PRO A 186 -2.36 -17.75 -0.87
N SER A 187 -1.57 -17.17 0.03
CA SER A 187 -1.39 -17.66 1.41
C SER A 187 -1.74 -16.52 2.35
N ILE A 188 -2.56 -16.79 3.36
CA ILE A 188 -3.10 -15.77 4.27
C ILE A 188 -2.78 -16.17 5.71
N TRP A 189 -2.39 -15.17 6.50
CA TRP A 189 -2.31 -15.25 7.95
C TRP A 189 -3.08 -14.08 8.55
N GLU A 190 -3.85 -14.35 9.58
CA GLU A 190 -4.60 -13.37 10.36
C GLU A 190 -4.26 -13.54 11.83
N SER A 191 -4.10 -12.43 12.54
CA SER A 191 -3.95 -12.43 14.00
C SER A 191 -5.24 -12.95 14.66
N SER A 192 -5.14 -13.55 15.85
CA SER A 192 -6.31 -14.06 16.59
C SER A 192 -7.37 -13.01 16.90
N GLU A 193 -6.96 -11.75 17.01
CA GLU A 193 -7.83 -10.60 17.32
C GLU A 193 -8.35 -9.90 16.06
N ASN A 194 -8.02 -10.42 14.86
CA ASN A 194 -8.28 -9.78 13.58
C ASN A 194 -7.75 -8.34 13.48
N SER A 195 -6.73 -7.97 14.26
CA SER A 195 -6.09 -6.66 14.26
C SER A 195 -5.14 -6.45 13.08
N ILE A 196 -4.61 -7.54 12.51
CA ILE A 196 -3.75 -7.50 11.31
C ILE A 196 -3.95 -8.74 10.45
N LYS A 197 -3.90 -8.55 9.13
CA LYS A 197 -3.89 -9.62 8.12
C LYS A 197 -2.67 -9.46 7.21
N VAL A 198 -2.04 -10.58 6.87
CA VAL A 198 -0.96 -10.65 5.89
C VAL A 198 -1.35 -11.64 4.79
N GLU A 199 -1.36 -11.19 3.54
CA GLU A 199 -1.71 -11.99 2.39
C GLU A 199 -0.57 -11.97 1.35
N ARG A 200 -0.08 -13.14 0.92
CA ARG A 200 0.86 -13.23 -0.19
C ARG A 200 0.19 -12.77 -1.49
N THR A 201 0.80 -11.81 -2.18
CA THR A 201 0.30 -11.29 -3.47
C THR A 201 0.92 -12.00 -4.67
N SER A 202 1.93 -12.82 -4.43
CA SER A 202 2.65 -13.64 -5.40
C SER A 202 3.23 -14.87 -4.70
N ASN A 203 3.77 -15.83 -5.45
CA ASN A 203 4.35 -17.04 -4.85
C ASN A 203 5.49 -16.74 -3.85
N LYS A 204 6.27 -15.67 -4.11
CA LYS A 204 7.41 -15.20 -3.33
C LYS A 204 7.50 -13.67 -3.43
N ASN A 205 8.21 -13.03 -2.50
CA ASN A 205 8.64 -11.62 -2.60
C ASN A 205 7.51 -10.57 -2.75
N GLY A 206 6.26 -10.91 -2.44
CA GLY A 206 5.15 -9.97 -2.47
C GLY A 206 4.11 -10.29 -1.40
N ALA A 207 3.67 -9.26 -0.68
CA ALA A 207 2.62 -9.36 0.32
C ALA A 207 1.80 -8.07 0.44
N LEU A 208 0.57 -8.23 0.90
CA LEU A 208 -0.32 -7.15 1.31
C LEU A 208 -0.58 -7.31 2.81
N ILE A 209 -0.19 -6.28 3.57
CA ILE A 209 -0.49 -6.16 4.99
C ILE A 209 -1.71 -5.26 5.15
N THR A 210 -2.71 -5.71 5.89
CA THR A 210 -3.95 -4.96 6.16
C THR A 210 -4.12 -4.78 7.67
N ILE A 211 -4.20 -3.54 8.12
CA ILE A 211 -4.68 -3.17 9.45
C ILE A 211 -6.10 -2.62 9.25
N PRO A 212 -7.14 -3.35 9.68
CA PRO A 212 -8.53 -2.97 9.40
C PRO A 212 -8.84 -1.53 9.80
N GLU A 213 -9.60 -0.83 8.97
CA GLU A 213 -9.98 0.60 9.15
C GLU A 213 -8.82 1.61 9.13
N VAL A 214 -7.57 1.16 9.21
CA VAL A 214 -6.39 2.04 9.41
C VAL A 214 -5.58 2.16 8.12
N ALA A 215 -5.06 1.05 7.59
CA ALA A 215 -4.15 1.07 6.45
C ALA A 215 -4.05 -0.27 5.71
N GLU A 216 -3.72 -0.18 4.42
CA GLU A 216 -3.22 -1.25 3.58
C GLU A 216 -1.79 -0.92 3.14
N ILE A 217 -0.91 -1.92 3.16
CA ILE A 217 0.51 -1.76 2.86
C ILE A 217 0.92 -2.88 1.92
N SER A 218 1.09 -2.56 0.64
CA SER A 218 1.63 -3.49 -0.35
C SER A 218 3.15 -3.42 -0.30
N VAL A 219 3.81 -4.58 -0.22
CA VAL A 219 5.28 -4.69 -0.21
C VAL A 219 5.74 -5.67 -1.27
N ASN A 220 6.81 -5.31 -1.96
CA ASN A 220 7.49 -6.16 -2.93
C ASN A 220 9.00 -6.13 -2.68
N VAL A 221 9.65 -7.29 -2.58
CA VAL A 221 11.12 -7.34 -2.51
C VAL A 221 11.68 -7.28 -3.92
N VAL A 222 12.61 -6.36 -4.14
CA VAL A 222 13.31 -6.14 -5.41
C VAL A 222 14.82 -5.97 -5.16
N PRO A 223 15.69 -6.38 -6.08
CA PRO A 223 17.11 -6.08 -6.02
C PRO A 223 17.41 -4.70 -6.62
N VAL A 224 18.60 -4.17 -6.37
CA VAL A 224 19.20 -3.18 -7.27
C VAL A 224 19.73 -3.94 -8.49
N THR A 225 19.22 -3.64 -9.68
CA THR A 225 19.66 -4.35 -10.89
C THR A 225 21.00 -3.81 -11.38
N LYS A 226 21.71 -4.60 -12.20
CA LYS A 226 22.94 -4.15 -12.88
C LYS A 226 22.70 -2.92 -13.76
N GLU A 227 21.51 -2.81 -14.33
CA GLU A 227 21.16 -1.65 -15.16
C GLU A 227 20.92 -0.41 -14.29
N ASP A 228 20.24 -0.54 -13.16
CA ASP A 228 20.10 0.57 -12.20
C ASP A 228 21.47 1.02 -11.69
N ASP A 229 22.33 0.08 -11.30
CA ASP A 229 23.70 0.36 -10.87
C ASP A 229 24.51 1.09 -11.95
N ARG A 230 24.37 0.69 -13.22
CA ARG A 230 25.03 1.33 -14.35
C ARG A 230 24.50 2.74 -14.61
N ILE A 231 23.18 2.95 -14.57
CA ILE A 231 22.54 4.25 -14.86
C ILE A 231 22.86 5.25 -13.74
N HIS A 232 22.77 4.82 -12.48
CA HIS A 232 22.90 5.69 -11.32
C HIS A 232 24.31 5.69 -10.70
N ASN A 233 25.20 4.84 -11.22
CA ASN A 233 26.56 4.63 -10.72
C ASN A 233 26.55 4.37 -9.20
N TYR A 234 25.72 3.43 -8.75
CA TYR A 234 25.64 3.08 -7.33
C TYR A 234 26.94 2.43 -6.83
N GLN A 235 27.68 1.74 -7.70
CA GLN A 235 28.88 0.96 -7.37
C GLN A 235 28.55 -0.17 -6.40
N ILE A 236 27.49 -0.92 -6.74
CA ILE A 236 27.05 -2.08 -5.96
C ILE A 236 28.17 -3.14 -5.93
N PRO A 237 28.60 -3.61 -4.75
CA PRO A 237 29.61 -4.65 -4.63
C PRO A 237 29.08 -6.01 -5.12
N SER A 238 29.98 -6.92 -5.48
CA SER A 238 29.60 -8.22 -6.07
C SER A 238 28.98 -9.21 -5.09
N ASP A 239 29.06 -8.94 -3.79
CA ASP A 239 28.59 -9.79 -2.68
C ASP A 239 27.25 -9.32 -2.07
N ASP A 240 26.56 -8.37 -2.71
CA ASP A 240 25.25 -7.89 -2.27
C ASP A 240 24.44 -7.33 -3.45
N CYS A 241 23.21 -7.78 -3.62
CA CYS A 241 22.28 -7.22 -4.60
C CYS A 241 21.37 -6.13 -4.02
N PHE A 242 21.56 -5.76 -2.75
CA PHE A 242 20.78 -4.73 -2.05
C PHE A 242 19.28 -4.99 -2.14
N ALA A 243 18.85 -6.24 -1.84
CA ALA A 243 17.43 -6.59 -1.78
C ALA A 243 16.69 -5.66 -0.81
N HIS A 244 15.64 -4.99 -1.29
CA HIS A 244 14.90 -3.96 -0.58
C HIS A 244 13.41 -4.00 -0.91
N LEU A 245 12.62 -3.21 -0.20
CA LEU A 245 11.17 -3.13 -0.32
C LEU A 245 10.77 -1.95 -1.20
N ASP A 246 10.07 -2.26 -2.29
CA ASP A 246 9.12 -1.34 -2.89
C ASP A 246 7.81 -1.41 -2.11
N VAL A 247 7.31 -0.24 -1.69
CA VAL A 247 6.16 -0.14 -0.79
C VAL A 247 5.11 0.79 -1.37
N GLN A 248 3.84 0.42 -1.21
CA GLN A 248 2.72 1.34 -1.37
C GLN A 248 1.85 1.32 -0.12
N PHE A 249 1.80 2.47 0.55
CA PHE A 249 0.88 2.72 1.65
C PHE A 249 -0.45 3.27 1.13
N ARG A 250 -1.54 2.79 1.69
CA ARG A 250 -2.85 3.39 1.55
C ARG A 250 -3.50 3.49 2.91
N PHE A 251 -3.73 4.72 3.33
CA PHE A 251 -4.31 5.00 4.62
C PHE A 251 -5.81 5.26 4.52
N TYR A 252 -6.53 4.94 5.59
CA TYR A 252 -7.97 5.14 5.72
C TYR A 252 -8.36 5.89 6.99
N GLY A 253 -7.54 5.81 8.03
CA GLY A 253 -7.88 6.30 9.37
C GLY A 253 -6.90 7.31 9.95
N LEU A 254 -6.12 8.03 9.13
CA LEU A 254 -5.20 9.04 9.65
C LEU A 254 -5.96 10.25 10.23
N SER A 255 -5.44 10.80 11.32
CA SER A 255 -5.87 12.05 11.94
C SER A 255 -5.31 13.25 11.17
N THR A 256 -5.87 14.44 11.42
CA THR A 256 -5.38 15.70 10.84
C THR A 256 -4.01 16.12 11.37
N LYS A 257 -3.49 15.44 12.40
CA LYS A 257 -2.21 15.75 13.06
C LYS A 257 -1.13 14.70 12.74
N VAL A 258 -1.38 13.78 11.82
CA VAL A 258 -0.44 12.73 11.44
C VAL A 258 0.94 13.30 11.11
N GLU A 259 1.96 12.76 11.75
CA GLU A 259 3.37 13.13 11.57
C GLU A 259 4.15 12.04 10.82
N GLY A 260 5.44 12.28 10.59
CA GLY A 260 6.35 11.36 9.90
C GLY A 260 6.80 11.88 8.54
N VAL A 261 7.85 11.26 8.00
CA VAL A 261 8.44 11.66 6.70
C VAL A 261 7.38 11.73 5.59
N LEU A 262 6.54 10.69 5.51
CA LEU A 262 5.42 10.57 4.58
C LEU A 262 4.12 11.06 5.21
N GLY A 263 3.87 10.72 6.48
CA GLY A 263 2.60 11.00 7.17
C GLY A 263 2.20 12.47 7.13
N ARG A 264 3.13 13.39 7.40
CA ARG A 264 2.86 14.84 7.36
C ARG A 264 2.28 15.34 6.03
N THR A 265 2.56 14.65 4.92
CA THR A 265 2.06 15.04 3.59
C THR A 265 0.56 14.80 3.43
N TYR A 266 -0.06 14.10 4.38
CA TYR A 266 -1.50 13.89 4.45
C TYR A 266 -2.20 14.96 5.30
N GLN A 267 -1.49 15.80 6.05
CA GLN A 267 -2.12 16.87 6.84
C GLN A 267 -2.83 17.88 5.92
N PRO A 268 -4.02 18.40 6.29
CA PRO A 268 -4.78 19.33 5.45
C PRO A 268 -4.06 20.64 5.12
N ASP A 269 -3.23 21.14 6.05
CA ASP A 269 -2.47 22.39 5.92
C ASP A 269 -1.01 22.17 5.47
N PHE A 270 -0.65 20.95 5.10
CA PHE A 270 0.69 20.63 4.63
C PHE A 270 1.04 21.44 3.37
N LYS A 271 2.06 22.27 3.49
CA LYS A 271 2.65 22.99 2.36
C LYS A 271 3.91 22.25 1.92
N ASN A 272 3.82 21.60 0.77
CA ASN A 272 4.94 20.83 0.26
C ASN A 272 6.16 21.73 -0.02
N PRO A 273 7.30 21.52 0.68
CA PRO A 273 8.51 22.30 0.46
C PRO A 273 9.31 21.84 -0.77
N ALA A 274 8.89 20.75 -1.43
CA ALA A 274 9.50 20.26 -2.65
C ALA A 274 9.50 21.35 -3.72
N LYS A 275 10.69 21.70 -4.21
CA LYS A 275 10.84 22.72 -5.24
C LYS A 275 10.30 22.19 -6.57
N LEU A 276 9.25 22.84 -7.08
CA LEU A 276 8.72 22.55 -8.41
C LEU A 276 9.80 22.78 -9.48
N GLY A 277 9.89 21.88 -10.45
CA GLY A 277 10.90 21.93 -11.53
C GLY A 277 12.28 21.36 -11.16
N VAL A 278 12.50 20.94 -9.91
CA VAL A 278 13.71 20.19 -9.52
C VAL A 278 13.43 18.69 -9.72
N ALA A 279 14.33 17.99 -10.43
CA ALA A 279 14.15 16.57 -10.76
C ALA A 279 14.07 15.64 -9.53
N MET A 280 14.80 15.99 -8.46
CA MET A 280 14.81 15.23 -7.20
C MET A 280 14.68 16.19 -6.01
N PRO A 281 13.46 16.63 -5.67
CA PRO A 281 13.27 17.53 -4.54
C PRO A 281 13.40 16.74 -3.25
N VAL A 282 14.53 16.91 -2.57
CA VAL A 282 14.81 16.27 -1.28
C VAL A 282 14.09 17.03 -0.18
N VAL A 283 13.29 16.33 0.60
CA VAL A 283 12.61 16.89 1.77
C VAL A 283 13.21 16.26 3.02
N GLY A 284 13.82 17.09 3.86
CA GLY A 284 14.44 16.64 5.10
C GLY A 284 13.41 16.17 6.15
N GLY A 285 13.93 15.73 7.29
CA GLY A 285 13.16 15.25 8.43
C GLY A 285 13.92 14.23 9.28
N GLU A 286 15.20 14.01 8.98
CA GLU A 286 16.08 13.06 9.64
C GLU A 286 16.21 13.38 11.13
N ASP A 287 16.33 14.64 11.51
CA ASP A 287 16.38 15.10 12.90
C ASP A 287 15.05 14.91 13.64
N LYS A 288 13.92 15.04 12.93
CA LYS A 288 12.57 14.94 13.51
C LYS A 288 12.10 13.51 13.72
N TYR A 289 12.37 12.66 12.73
CA TYR A 289 11.72 11.35 12.62
C TYR A 289 12.65 10.17 12.87
N ARG A 290 13.92 10.40 13.21
CA ARG A 290 14.84 9.30 13.57
C ARG A 290 14.36 8.56 14.80
N THR A 291 14.32 7.23 14.70
CA THR A 291 14.01 6.32 15.81
C THR A 291 15.25 5.50 16.17
N SER A 292 15.32 5.01 17.41
CA SER A 292 16.45 4.21 17.88
C SER A 292 16.47 2.80 17.29
N THR A 293 15.30 2.21 17.07
CA THR A 293 15.10 0.85 16.55
C THR A 293 13.88 0.82 15.63
N LEU A 294 13.76 -0.24 14.84
CA LEU A 294 12.63 -0.45 13.93
C LEU A 294 11.27 -0.41 14.65
N LEU A 295 11.19 -0.92 15.89
CA LEU A 295 9.96 -0.98 16.69
C LEU A 295 9.92 0.05 17.83
N SER A 296 10.71 1.13 17.76
CA SER A 296 10.64 2.23 18.71
C SER A 296 9.54 3.21 18.35
N SER A 297 8.68 3.55 19.31
CA SER A 297 7.67 4.60 19.15
C SER A 297 8.22 6.02 19.31
N LYS A 298 9.46 6.17 19.81
CA LYS A 298 10.01 7.48 20.19
C LYS A 298 10.82 8.10 19.04
N CYS A 299 10.38 9.28 18.61
CA CYS A 299 11.17 10.24 17.84
C CYS A 299 10.78 11.68 18.24
N ASN A 300 11.52 12.69 17.78
CA ASN A 300 11.34 14.08 18.22
C ASN A 300 9.96 14.67 17.86
N SER A 301 9.33 14.18 16.79
CA SER A 301 8.00 14.64 16.35
C SER A 301 6.97 13.51 16.27
N CYS A 302 7.28 12.31 16.80
CA CYS A 302 6.35 11.19 16.80
C CYS A 302 5.23 11.45 17.82
N ILE A 303 3.99 11.13 17.43
CA ILE A 303 2.80 11.35 18.26
C ILE A 303 2.08 10.05 18.62
N PHE A 304 2.62 8.91 18.21
CA PHE A 304 2.04 7.60 18.52
C PHE A 304 1.90 7.34 20.00
N SER A 305 0.74 6.82 20.37
CA SER A 305 0.46 6.42 21.73
C SER A 305 -0.26 5.06 21.72
N PRO A 306 0.28 4.03 22.40
CA PRO A 306 -0.39 2.73 22.49
C PRO A 306 -1.83 2.85 23.00
N ALA A 307 -2.71 1.97 22.50
CA ALA A 307 -4.11 1.94 22.89
C ALA A 307 -4.24 1.80 24.43
N GLY A 308 -4.94 2.77 25.04
CA GLY A 308 -4.96 3.01 26.48
C GLY A 308 -4.91 4.50 26.87
N VAL A 309 -4.52 5.37 25.92
CA VAL A 309 -4.41 6.83 26.12
C VAL A 309 -5.35 7.64 25.21
N LEU A 310 -5.96 7.02 24.20
CA LEU A 310 -6.93 7.64 23.30
C LEU A 310 -8.19 8.06 24.07
N LYS A 311 -8.55 9.35 24.03
CA LYS A 311 -9.82 9.83 24.59
C LYS A 311 -10.89 9.77 23.51
N GLU A 312 -12.16 9.52 23.90
CA GLU A 312 -13.33 9.51 23.00
C GLU A 312 -13.48 10.77 22.11
N SER A 313 -12.78 11.86 22.43
CA SER A 313 -12.78 13.13 21.70
C SER A 313 -11.73 13.24 20.59
N ASP A 314 -10.85 12.25 20.38
CA ASP A 314 -9.81 12.37 19.38
C ASP A 314 -10.39 12.20 17.95
N PRO A 315 -10.20 13.17 17.05
CA PRO A 315 -10.79 13.15 15.72
C PRO A 315 -10.06 12.14 14.84
N LEU A 316 -10.48 10.89 14.93
CA LEU A 316 -10.18 9.87 13.93
C LEU A 316 -11.05 10.17 12.70
N VAL A 317 -10.47 10.01 11.52
CA VAL A 317 -11.04 10.24 10.18
C VAL A 317 -10.71 11.61 9.60
N MET A 318 -9.63 11.66 8.81
CA MET A 318 -9.60 12.54 7.64
C MET A 318 -10.62 12.05 6.61
N ASP A 319 -11.62 12.89 6.31
CA ASP A 319 -12.36 12.78 5.06
C ASP A 319 -11.37 13.14 3.94
N PHE A 320 -11.13 12.23 3.00
CA PHE A 320 -10.33 12.55 1.82
C PHE A 320 -11.12 13.57 1.01
N GLY A 321 -10.89 14.85 1.31
CA GLY A 321 -11.70 15.98 0.91
C GLY A 321 -12.19 15.91 -0.52
N THR A 322 -13.48 16.20 -0.71
CA THR A 322 -14.06 16.43 -2.03
C THR A 322 -13.27 17.53 -2.73
N LEU A 323 -12.72 17.24 -3.91
CA LEU A 323 -12.10 18.23 -4.77
C LEU A 323 -13.13 19.30 -5.13
N GLU A 324 -12.91 20.55 -4.71
CA GLU A 324 -13.70 21.67 -5.20
C GLU A 324 -13.19 22.04 -6.59
N CYS A 325 -13.98 21.67 -7.59
CA CYS A 325 -13.73 21.99 -8.98
C CYS A 325 -14.59 23.18 -9.39
N THR A 326 -13.99 24.37 -9.47
CA THR A 326 -14.66 25.54 -10.04
C THR A 326 -14.41 25.59 -11.56
N GLY A 327 -15.50 25.65 -12.33
CA GLY A 327 -15.43 25.98 -13.76
C GLY A 327 -15.14 27.47 -13.94
N GLY A 328 -14.08 27.82 -14.67
CA GLY A 328 -13.72 29.22 -14.92
C GLY A 328 -14.82 29.98 -15.66
N SER A 329 -15.52 30.88 -14.98
CA SER A 329 -16.44 31.85 -15.60
C SER A 329 -15.65 33.03 -16.17
N ASN A 330 -14.95 32.82 -17.29
CA ASN A 330 -14.65 33.82 -18.33
C ASN A 330 -13.76 33.19 -19.42
N ASN A 331 -14.36 32.88 -20.56
CA ASN A 331 -13.75 32.56 -21.86
C ASN A 331 -12.64 31.49 -21.96
N GLY A 332 -12.40 30.66 -20.94
CA GLY A 332 -11.52 29.50 -21.00
C GLY A 332 -12.20 28.22 -20.50
N ARG A 333 -12.20 27.15 -21.30
CA ARG A 333 -12.67 25.81 -20.87
C ARG A 333 -11.64 25.13 -19.95
N GLY A 334 -11.36 25.74 -18.80
CA GLY A 334 -10.51 25.18 -17.77
C GLY A 334 -11.32 24.83 -16.53
N ILE A 335 -11.27 23.57 -16.11
CA ILE A 335 -11.70 23.16 -14.77
C ILE A 335 -10.46 23.24 -13.88
N VAL A 336 -10.52 24.06 -12.84
CA VAL A 336 -9.49 24.11 -11.82
C VAL A 336 -10.05 23.41 -10.58
N CYS A 337 -9.51 22.24 -10.29
CA CYS A 337 -9.79 21.52 -9.06
C CYS A 337 -8.72 21.85 -8.04
N ARG A 338 -9.14 22.28 -6.85
CA ARG A 338 -8.26 22.48 -5.70
C ARG A 338 -8.69 21.50 -4.60
N LYS A 339 -7.70 21.04 -3.83
CA LYS A 339 -7.93 20.25 -2.63
C LYS A 339 -8.13 21.20 -1.45
#